data_AF-A0A2V7XPG7-F1
#
_entry.id   AF-A0A2V7XPG7-F1
#
_cell.length_a   1.000
_cell.length_b   1.000
_cell.length_c   1.000
_cell.angle_alpha   90.00
_cell.angle_beta   90.00
_cell.angle_gamma   90.00
#
_symmetry.space_group_name_H-M   'P 1'
#
loop_
_entity.id
_entity.type
_entity.pdbx_description
1 polymer ?
#
loop_
_entity_poly.entity_id
_entity_poly.type
_entity_poly.pdbx_seq_one_letter_code
_entity_poly.pdbx_strand_id
1 'polypeptide(L)'
;MRFLLAILSGVLFALAFPNAAIGWLIFIAPIPLFIILARATRARDAFLFGWLSQFTAWLIMVPWVVRVMSHYGGLPYVTGVLIFVAMCVVLGLYGGIFGLLVYRIRPGDAFRRWLLIPLAWAAVEYARTYVLTGFPWNLIAAAIVDYTPLAQFDRAAGPYALGVLILIPAAAIAWLIATR
;
A
#
# COMPACT_ATOMS: atom_id res chain seq x y z
N MET A 1 16.09 1.54 -12.41
CA MET A 1 14.73 1.14 -12.86
C MET A 1 13.83 0.63 -11.74
N ARG A 2 14.20 -0.41 -10.97
CA ARG A 2 13.31 -0.99 -9.94
C ARG A 2 12.84 0.00 -8.85
N PHE A 3 13.74 0.87 -8.38
CA PHE A 3 13.39 1.94 -7.43
C PHE A 3 12.35 2.93 -8.00
N LEU A 4 12.45 3.27 -9.28
CA LEU A 4 11.47 4.14 -9.94
C LEU A 4 10.09 3.48 -10.00
N LEU A 5 10.02 2.17 -10.25
CA LEU A 5 8.75 1.44 -10.23
C LEU A 5 8.13 1.36 -8.82
N ALA A 6 8.96 1.23 -7.78
CA ALA A 6 8.48 1.29 -6.39
C ALA A 6 7.89 2.66 -6.05
N ILE A 7 8.60 3.74 -6.39
CA ILE A 7 8.14 5.13 -6.21
C ILE A 7 6.88 5.37 -7.03
N LEU A 8 6.87 4.99 -8.31
CA LEU A 8 5.71 5.13 -9.21
C LEU A 8 4.49 4.42 -8.64
N SER A 9 4.63 3.19 -8.16
CA SER A 9 3.55 2.47 -7.50
C SER A 9 3.03 3.23 -6.27
N GLY A 10 3.93 3.77 -5.45
CA GLY A 10 3.56 4.60 -4.29
C GLY A 10 2.81 5.88 -4.65
N VAL A 11 3.26 6.59 -5.69
CA VAL A 11 2.60 7.80 -6.21
C VAL A 11 1.20 7.46 -6.74
N LEU A 12 1.09 6.45 -7.61
CA LEU A 12 -0.21 6.00 -8.16
C LEU A 12 -1.15 5.56 -7.04
N PHE A 13 -0.63 4.88 -6.02
CA PHE A 13 -1.41 4.44 -4.87
C PHE A 13 -1.92 5.66 -4.09
N ALA A 14 -1.11 6.68 -3.87
CA ALA A 14 -1.53 7.93 -3.21
C ALA A 14 -2.62 8.69 -3.97
N LEU A 15 -2.58 8.69 -5.30
CA LEU A 15 -3.57 9.37 -6.13
C LEU A 15 -4.97 8.74 -6.07
N ALA A 16 -5.08 7.49 -5.60
CA ALA A 16 -6.37 6.84 -5.38
C ALA A 16 -7.13 7.37 -4.14
N PHE A 17 -6.48 8.18 -3.29
CA PHE A 17 -7.03 8.66 -2.02
C PHE A 17 -7.37 10.16 -2.05
N PRO A 18 -8.12 10.68 -1.05
CA PRO A 18 -8.97 11.88 -1.18
C PRO A 18 -8.32 13.18 -1.66
N ASN A 19 -6.99 13.33 -1.61
CA ASN A 19 -6.33 14.52 -2.15
C ASN A 19 -6.50 14.62 -3.68
N ALA A 20 -6.48 13.49 -4.40
CA ALA A 20 -6.74 13.42 -5.84
C ALA A 20 -8.02 12.65 -6.16
N ALA A 21 -8.44 11.73 -5.27
CA ALA A 21 -9.69 10.96 -5.34
C ALA A 21 -9.88 10.19 -6.66
N ILE A 22 -8.80 9.75 -7.30
CA ILE A 22 -8.86 8.98 -8.55
C ILE A 22 -8.97 7.49 -8.21
N GLY A 23 -10.08 7.10 -7.58
CA GLY A 23 -10.25 5.80 -6.94
C GLY A 23 -9.90 4.58 -7.80
N TRP A 24 -10.26 4.60 -9.09
CA TRP A 24 -9.94 3.51 -10.02
C TRP A 24 -8.43 3.22 -10.18
N LEU A 25 -7.54 4.17 -9.85
CA LEU A 25 -6.10 3.92 -9.88
C LEU A 25 -5.69 2.78 -8.96
N ILE A 26 -6.46 2.48 -7.91
CA ILE A 26 -6.12 1.42 -6.96
C ILE A 26 -6.05 0.02 -7.61
N PHE A 27 -6.74 -0.19 -8.75
CA PHE A 27 -6.69 -1.44 -9.50
C PHE A 27 -5.38 -1.62 -10.28
N ILE A 28 -4.67 -0.53 -10.57
CA ILE A 28 -3.43 -0.55 -11.37
C ILE A 28 -2.19 -0.13 -10.58
N ALA A 29 -2.34 0.70 -9.56
CA ALA A 29 -1.27 1.25 -8.75
C ALA A 29 -0.33 0.19 -8.13
N PRO A 30 -0.81 -0.98 -7.65
CA PRO A 30 0.05 -2.01 -7.08
C PRO A 30 0.84 -2.84 -8.11
N ILE A 31 0.46 -2.80 -9.39
CA ILE A 31 1.06 -3.66 -10.45
C ILE A 31 2.58 -3.50 -10.53
N PRO A 32 3.16 -2.28 -10.61
CA PRO A 32 4.61 -2.13 -10.72
C PRO A 32 5.34 -2.71 -9.50
N LEU A 33 4.77 -2.56 -8.29
CA LEU A 33 5.31 -3.10 -7.05
C LEU A 33 5.27 -4.64 -7.06
N PHE A 34 4.15 -5.24 -7.46
CA PHE A 34 4.03 -6.70 -7.51
C PHE A 34 5.03 -7.33 -8.48
N ILE A 35 5.25 -6.72 -9.64
CA ILE A 35 6.24 -7.19 -10.64
C ILE A 35 7.66 -7.17 -10.05
N ILE A 36 8.08 -6.05 -9.43
CA ILE A 36 9.45 -5.96 -8.89
C ILE A 36 9.67 -6.84 -7.66
N LEU A 37 8.63 -7.06 -6.83
CA LEU A 37 8.69 -7.97 -5.67
C LEU A 37 8.76 -9.44 -6.11
N ALA A 38 7.99 -9.83 -7.12
CA ALA A 38 8.05 -11.20 -7.67
C ALA A 38 9.44 -11.54 -8.24
N ARG A 39 10.18 -10.53 -8.71
CA ARG A 39 11.54 -10.65 -9.26
C ARG A 39 12.66 -10.32 -8.25
N ALA A 40 12.32 -10.12 -6.98
CA ALA A 40 13.30 -9.82 -5.94
C ALA A 40 14.09 -11.08 -5.56
N THR A 41 15.42 -11.00 -5.64
CA THR A 41 16.31 -12.13 -5.30
C THR A 41 16.74 -12.12 -3.83
N ARG A 42 16.76 -10.94 -3.20
CA ARG A 42 17.17 -10.73 -1.81
C ARG A 42 16.01 -10.21 -0.98
N ALA A 43 15.90 -10.69 0.26
CA ALA A 43 14.89 -10.23 1.22
C ALA A 43 15.02 -8.72 1.50
N ARG A 44 16.26 -8.21 1.61
CA ARG A 44 16.53 -6.78 1.80
C ARG A 44 15.96 -5.91 0.68
N ASP A 45 16.09 -6.36 -0.57
CA ASP A 45 15.59 -5.61 -1.73
C ASP A 45 14.06 -5.61 -1.74
N ALA A 46 13.42 -6.75 -1.44
CA ALA A 46 11.98 -6.85 -1.34
C ALA A 46 11.41 -5.94 -0.23
N PHE A 47 12.05 -5.93 0.94
CA PHE A 47 11.72 -5.00 2.02
C PHE A 47 11.87 -3.55 1.56
N LEU A 48 12.99 -3.20 0.93
CA LEU A 48 13.27 -1.83 0.51
C LEU A 48 12.29 -1.33 -0.55
N PHE A 49 11.89 -2.17 -1.51
CA PHE A 49 10.92 -1.79 -2.55
C PHE A 49 9.52 -1.58 -1.96
N GLY A 50 9.07 -2.50 -1.10
CA GLY A 50 7.80 -2.35 -0.41
C GLY A 50 7.77 -1.13 0.52
N TRP A 51 8.85 -0.93 1.27
CA TRP A 51 9.02 0.23 2.15
C TRP A 51 9.01 1.54 1.36
N LEU A 52 9.80 1.63 0.29
CA LEU A 52 9.90 2.85 -0.52
C LEU A 52 8.56 3.21 -1.17
N SER A 53 7.83 2.22 -1.70
CA SER A 53 6.50 2.45 -2.28
C SER A 53 5.53 3.02 -1.26
N GLN A 54 5.39 2.39 -0.10
CA GLN A 54 4.44 2.85 0.92
C GLN A 54 4.90 4.14 1.61
N PHE A 55 6.21 4.32 1.84
CA PHE A 55 6.76 5.57 2.33
C PHE A 55 6.41 6.74 1.41
N THR A 56 6.61 6.59 0.10
CA THR A 56 6.20 7.58 -0.90
C THR A 56 4.70 7.84 -0.86
N ALA A 57 3.89 6.78 -0.75
CA ALA A 57 2.43 6.93 -0.68
C ALA A 57 2.00 7.75 0.55
N TRP A 58 2.54 7.44 1.73
CA TRP A 58 2.22 8.15 2.98
C TRP A 58 2.60 9.63 2.95
N LEU A 59 3.76 9.96 2.37
CA LEU A 59 4.18 11.35 2.21
C LEU A 59 3.17 12.20 1.43
N ILE A 60 2.47 11.60 0.46
CA ILE A 60 1.52 12.29 -0.41
C ILE A 60 0.10 12.27 0.18
N MET A 61 -0.26 11.20 0.86
CA MET A 61 -1.61 11.01 1.39
C MET A 61 -1.93 11.87 2.61
N VAL A 62 -0.99 11.99 3.55
CA VAL A 62 -1.26 12.61 4.86
C VAL A 62 -0.36 13.81 5.21
N PRO A 63 0.02 14.71 4.25
CA PRO A 63 0.82 15.89 4.59
C PRO A 63 0.08 16.87 5.51
N TRP A 64 -1.25 16.75 5.61
CA TRP A 64 -2.09 17.51 6.54
C TRP A 64 -1.68 17.31 8.01
N VAL A 65 -1.02 16.19 8.35
CA VAL A 65 -0.51 15.91 9.71
C VAL A 65 0.45 17.00 10.18
N VAL A 66 1.27 17.56 9.27
CA VAL A 66 2.19 18.66 9.61
C VAL A 66 1.43 19.86 10.18
N ARG A 67 0.31 20.23 9.55
CA ARG A 67 -0.55 21.33 10.00
C ARG A 67 -1.18 21.03 11.35
N VAL A 68 -1.60 19.78 11.59
CA VAL A 68 -2.18 19.39 12.87
C VAL A 68 -1.17 19.53 14.00
N MET A 69 0.05 19.06 13.79
CA MET A 69 1.13 19.14 14.77
C MET A 69 1.54 20.60 15.06
N SER A 70 1.64 21.45 14.02
CA SER A 70 2.06 22.83 14.22
C SER A 70 0.97 23.72 14.80
N HIS A 71 -0.26 23.60 14.29
CA HIS A 71 -1.36 24.48 14.69
C HIS A 71 -2.00 24.07 16.02
N TYR A 72 -2.36 22.79 16.17
CA TYR A 72 -3.03 22.31 17.37
C TYR A 72 -2.05 21.80 18.43
N GLY A 73 -0.90 21.27 18.02
CA GLY A 73 0.14 20.82 18.94
C GLY A 73 1.07 21.93 19.44
N GLY A 74 0.99 23.14 18.87
CA GLY A 74 1.85 24.28 19.23
C GLY A 74 3.33 24.08 18.89
N LEU A 75 3.67 23.09 18.05
CA LEU A 75 5.04 22.79 17.69
C LEU A 75 5.57 23.72 16.60
N PRO A 76 6.88 24.05 16.60
CA PRO A 76 7.51 24.71 15.46
C PRO A 76 7.27 23.90 14.17
N TYR A 77 7.05 24.59 13.06
CA TYR A 77 6.71 23.95 11.77
C TYR A 77 7.75 22.89 11.37
N VAL A 78 9.04 23.18 11.53
CA VAL A 78 10.14 22.26 11.23
C VAL A 78 10.02 20.97 12.07
N THR A 79 9.71 21.10 13.36
CA THR A 79 9.50 19.94 14.25
C THR A 79 8.30 19.11 13.78
N GLY A 80 7.20 19.76 13.38
CA GLY A 80 6.04 19.07 12.80
C GLY A 80 6.39 18.28 11.52
N VAL A 81 7.21 18.84 10.64
CA VAL A 81 7.71 18.15 9.44
C VAL A 81 8.57 16.94 9.80
N LEU A 82 9.49 17.08 10.74
CA LEU A 82 10.36 15.98 11.17
C LEU A 82 9.55 14.81 11.76
N ILE A 83 8.56 15.10 12.62
CA ILE A 83 7.65 14.09 13.18
C ILE A 83 6.83 13.42 12.08
N PHE A 84 6.31 14.19 11.13
CA PHE A 84 5.58 13.65 9.99
C PHE A 84 6.44 12.70 9.14
N VAL A 85 7.67 13.08 8.82
CA VAL A 85 8.59 12.20 8.07
C VAL A 85 8.88 10.94 8.88
N ALA A 86 9.13 11.04 10.19
CA ALA A 86 9.34 9.89 11.05
C ALA A 86 8.11 8.95 11.08
N MET A 87 6.90 9.51 11.16
CA MET A 87 5.65 8.76 11.04
C MET A 87 5.55 8.03 9.70
N CYS A 88 5.85 8.69 8.58
CA CYS A 88 5.87 8.05 7.26
C CYS A 88 6.92 6.94 7.17
N VAL A 89 8.10 7.10 7.78
CA VAL A 89 9.13 6.04 7.85
C VAL A 89 8.58 4.81 8.56
N VAL A 90 7.92 4.99 9.71
CA VAL A 90 7.30 3.92 10.50
C VAL A 90 6.16 3.26 9.74
N LEU A 91 5.26 4.05 9.14
CA LEU A 91 4.14 3.50 8.37
C LEU A 91 4.60 2.79 7.08
N GLY A 92 5.70 3.25 6.48
CA GLY A 92 6.36 2.57 5.37
C GLY A 92 6.85 1.16 5.74
N LEU A 93 7.15 0.88 7.02
CA LEU A 93 7.59 -0.45 7.46
C LEU A 93 6.55 -1.53 7.15
N TYR A 94 5.25 -1.21 7.20
CA TYR A 94 4.18 -2.12 6.79
C TYR A 94 4.34 -2.53 5.31
N GLY A 95 4.68 -1.57 4.43
CA GLY A 95 5.03 -1.87 3.04
C GLY A 95 6.27 -2.76 2.91
N GLY A 96 7.28 -2.54 3.74
CA GLY A 96 8.47 -3.38 3.78
C GLY A 96 8.16 -4.82 4.23
N ILE A 97 7.32 -4.98 5.27
CA ILE A 97 6.83 -6.27 5.75
C ILE A 97 6.03 -6.97 4.65
N PHE A 98 5.14 -6.25 3.95
CA PHE A 98 4.46 -6.78 2.77
C PHE A 98 5.44 -7.29 1.71
N GLY A 99 6.48 -6.51 1.39
CA GLY A 99 7.55 -6.93 0.49
C GLY A 99 8.24 -8.23 0.93
N LEU A 100 8.52 -8.38 2.23
CA LEU A 100 9.07 -9.61 2.80
C LEU A 100 8.12 -10.80 2.69
N LEU A 101 6.81 -10.61 2.93
CA LEU A 101 5.81 -11.66 2.77
C LEU A 101 5.77 -12.15 1.32
N VAL A 102 5.75 -11.24 0.34
CA VAL A 102 5.79 -11.61 -1.10
C VAL A 102 7.09 -12.34 -1.44
N TYR A 103 8.23 -11.89 -0.90
CA TYR A 103 9.51 -12.59 -1.06
C TYR A 103 9.50 -14.00 -0.47
N ARG A 104 8.78 -14.24 0.63
CA ARG A 104 8.61 -15.58 1.21
C ARG A 104 7.63 -16.44 0.43
N ILE A 105 6.56 -15.86 -0.11
CA ILE A 105 5.60 -16.53 -1.00
C ILE A 105 6.32 -17.08 -2.25
N ARG A 106 7.30 -16.35 -2.78
CA ARG A 106 8.02 -16.68 -4.03
C ARG A 106 7.05 -17.11 -5.13
N PRO A 107 6.26 -16.15 -5.66
CA PRO A 107 5.09 -16.49 -6.45
C PRO A 107 5.45 -17.24 -7.74
N GLY A 108 6.60 -16.96 -8.36
CA GLY A 108 7.08 -17.68 -9.55
C GLY A 108 6.03 -17.71 -10.66
N ASP A 109 5.98 -18.82 -11.41
CA ASP A 109 5.07 -18.95 -12.57
C ASP A 109 3.65 -19.41 -12.19
N ALA A 110 3.46 -19.90 -10.97
CA ALA A 110 2.20 -20.48 -10.54
C ALA A 110 1.20 -19.39 -10.11
N PHE A 111 0.17 -19.14 -10.92
CA PHE A 111 -0.89 -18.16 -10.62
C PHE A 111 -1.51 -18.32 -9.22
N ARG A 112 -1.65 -19.56 -8.73
CA ARG A 112 -2.19 -19.82 -7.38
C ARG A 112 -1.40 -19.13 -6.27
N ARG A 113 -0.08 -18.97 -6.42
CA ARG A 113 0.75 -18.25 -5.45
C ARG A 113 0.58 -16.73 -5.54
N TRP A 114 0.22 -16.20 -6.70
CA TRP A 114 -0.10 -14.77 -6.88
C TRP A 114 -1.36 -14.37 -6.12
N LEU A 115 -2.32 -15.30 -5.93
CA LEU A 115 -3.50 -15.07 -5.07
C LEU A 115 -3.16 -14.87 -3.59
N LEU A 116 -1.96 -15.30 -3.14
CA LEU A 116 -1.49 -15.04 -1.78
C LEU A 116 -1.00 -13.59 -1.59
N ILE A 117 -0.73 -12.86 -2.67
CA ILE A 117 -0.24 -11.47 -2.60
C ILE A 117 -1.34 -10.53 -2.07
N PRO A 118 -2.58 -10.53 -2.61
CA PRO A 118 -3.70 -9.81 -2.00
C PRO A 118 -3.95 -10.15 -0.53
N LEU A 119 -3.85 -11.43 -0.16
CA LEU A 119 -4.01 -11.89 1.23
C LEU A 119 -2.91 -11.35 2.14
N ALA A 120 -1.66 -11.34 1.66
CA ALA A 120 -0.54 -10.75 2.39
C ALA A 120 -0.73 -9.24 2.60
N TRP A 121 -1.29 -8.53 1.62
CA TRP A 121 -1.63 -7.12 1.79
C TRP A 121 -2.70 -6.92 2.87
N ALA A 122 -3.78 -7.68 2.81
CA ALA A 122 -4.86 -7.62 3.80
C ALA A 122 -4.37 -7.93 5.22
N ALA A 123 -3.47 -8.91 5.38
CA ALA A 123 -2.84 -9.20 6.68
C ALA A 123 -2.02 -8.01 7.21
N VAL A 124 -1.30 -7.32 6.33
CA VAL A 124 -0.51 -6.13 6.69
C VAL A 124 -1.40 -4.94 7.03
N GLU A 125 -2.49 -4.71 6.29
CA GLU A 125 -3.49 -3.68 6.60
C GLU A 125 -4.22 -3.97 7.91
N TYR A 126 -4.57 -5.23 8.16
CA TYR A 126 -5.15 -5.66 9.42
C TYR A 126 -4.17 -5.40 10.57
N ALA A 127 -2.91 -5.83 10.45
CA ALA A 127 -1.89 -5.54 11.44
C ALA A 127 -1.73 -4.02 11.67
N ARG A 128 -1.68 -3.20 10.61
CA ARG A 128 -1.62 -1.73 10.71
C ARG A 128 -2.80 -1.14 11.46
N THR A 129 -3.96 -1.78 11.40
CA THR A 129 -5.17 -1.32 12.09
C THR A 129 -5.12 -1.53 13.59
N TYR A 130 -4.44 -2.57 14.08
CA TYR A 130 -4.54 -2.97 15.49
C TYR A 130 -3.21 -2.98 16.26
N VAL A 131 -2.06 -3.08 15.57
CA VAL A 131 -0.75 -3.09 16.24
C VAL A 131 -0.49 -1.73 16.90
N LEU A 132 0.00 -1.78 18.14
CA LEU A 132 0.11 -0.62 19.05
C LEU A 132 -1.26 0.00 19.32
N THR A 133 -1.50 1.18 18.77
CA THR A 133 -2.78 1.90 18.86
C THR A 133 -3.52 1.91 17.52
N GLY A 134 -2.90 1.38 16.46
CA GLY A 134 -3.47 1.36 15.11
C GLY A 134 -3.34 2.67 14.33
N PHE A 135 -3.28 2.55 13.00
CA PHE A 135 -3.45 3.64 12.05
C PHE A 135 -4.20 3.17 10.78
N PRO A 136 -5.51 2.92 10.86
CA PRO A 136 -6.32 2.38 9.75
C PRO A 136 -6.68 3.43 8.69
N TRP A 137 -5.81 4.41 8.45
CA TRP A 137 -6.04 5.40 7.40
C TRP A 137 -5.80 4.81 6.01
N ASN A 138 -6.57 5.25 5.02
CA ASN A 138 -6.37 4.92 3.62
C ASN A 138 -6.24 3.39 3.37
N LEU A 139 -7.19 2.61 3.88
CA LEU A 139 -7.34 1.20 3.50
C LEU A 139 -7.72 1.13 2.01
N ILE A 140 -7.25 0.10 1.31
CA ILE A 140 -7.57 -0.09 -0.13
C ILE A 140 -9.08 0.01 -0.41
N ALA A 141 -9.92 -0.56 0.45
CA ALA A 141 -11.37 -0.51 0.31
C ALA A 141 -11.93 0.93 0.24
N ALA A 142 -11.31 1.89 0.95
CA ALA A 142 -11.76 3.27 0.98
C ALA A 142 -11.55 3.99 -0.37
N ALA A 143 -10.61 3.52 -1.21
CA ALA A 143 -10.36 4.11 -2.53
C ALA A 143 -11.54 3.91 -3.50
N ILE A 144 -12.44 2.96 -3.22
CA ILE A 144 -13.57 2.66 -4.10
C ILE A 144 -14.95 2.96 -3.46
N VAL A 145 -14.99 3.80 -2.42
CA VAL A 145 -16.24 4.13 -1.71
C VAL A 145 -17.33 4.68 -2.64
N ASP A 146 -16.94 5.40 -3.70
CA ASP A 146 -17.86 5.97 -4.69
C ASP A 146 -18.34 4.96 -5.75
N TYR A 147 -17.82 3.73 -5.74
CA TYR A 147 -18.19 2.65 -6.67
C TYR A 147 -19.20 1.71 -6.01
N THR A 148 -20.46 2.14 -5.94
CA THR A 148 -21.56 1.50 -5.19
C THR A 148 -21.64 -0.02 -5.30
N PRO A 149 -21.55 -0.65 -6.49
CA PRO A 149 -21.66 -2.12 -6.59
C PRO A 149 -20.57 -2.87 -5.82
N LEU A 150 -19.35 -2.31 -5.76
CA LEU A 150 -18.24 -2.92 -5.05
C LEU A 150 -18.24 -2.53 -3.56
N ALA A 151 -18.60 -1.29 -3.24
CA ALA A 151 -18.69 -0.80 -1.86
C ALA A 151 -19.70 -1.60 -1.00
N GLN A 152 -20.75 -2.16 -1.60
CA GLN A 152 -21.71 -3.01 -0.88
C GLN A 152 -21.08 -4.28 -0.30
N PHE A 153 -20.00 -4.79 -0.90
CA PHE A 153 -19.31 -5.99 -0.42
C PHE A 153 -18.65 -5.76 0.95
N ASP A 154 -18.29 -4.51 1.26
CA ASP A 154 -17.76 -4.12 2.57
C ASP A 154 -18.74 -4.48 3.71
N ARG A 155 -20.05 -4.33 3.48
CA ARG A 155 -21.08 -4.67 4.47
C ARG A 155 -21.12 -6.16 4.82
N ALA A 156 -20.74 -7.02 3.87
CA ALA A 156 -20.82 -8.47 4.03
C ALA A 156 -19.53 -9.07 4.58
N ALA A 157 -18.37 -8.61 4.11
CA ALA A 157 -17.08 -9.24 4.39
C ALA A 157 -16.04 -8.30 5.02
N GLY A 158 -16.36 -7.01 5.15
CA GLY A 158 -15.48 -5.99 5.70
C GLY A 158 -14.39 -5.49 4.74
N PRO A 159 -13.62 -4.49 5.17
CA PRO A 159 -12.76 -3.71 4.27
C PRO A 159 -11.53 -4.49 3.81
N TYR A 160 -11.03 -5.43 4.61
CA TYR A 160 -9.87 -6.25 4.24
C TYR A 160 -10.23 -7.27 3.15
N ALA A 161 -11.41 -7.89 3.24
CA ALA A 161 -11.88 -8.82 2.22
C ALA A 161 -12.19 -8.08 0.90
N LEU A 162 -12.78 -6.89 0.99
CA LEU A 162 -12.94 -6.02 -0.17
C LEU A 162 -11.58 -5.60 -0.76
N GLY A 163 -10.59 -5.28 0.07
CA GLY A 163 -9.22 -5.00 -0.35
C GLY A 163 -8.58 -6.17 -1.12
N VAL A 164 -8.78 -7.41 -0.65
CA VAL A 164 -8.35 -8.62 -1.37
C VAL A 164 -9.00 -8.68 -2.76
N LEU A 165 -10.32 -8.49 -2.83
CA LEU A 165 -11.07 -8.53 -4.09
C LEU A 165 -10.54 -7.49 -5.10
N ILE A 166 -10.27 -6.27 -4.64
CA ILE A 166 -9.72 -5.17 -5.45
C ILE A 166 -8.33 -5.49 -5.98
N LEU A 167 -7.50 -6.19 -5.21
CA LEU A 167 -6.11 -6.50 -5.58
C LEU A 167 -5.96 -7.72 -6.50
N ILE A 168 -6.97 -8.59 -6.63
CA ILE A 168 -6.91 -9.77 -7.50
C ILE A 168 -6.60 -9.40 -8.96
N PRO A 169 -7.28 -8.42 -9.60
CA PRO A 169 -6.95 -7.99 -10.96
C PRO A 169 -5.49 -7.52 -11.10
N ALA A 170 -4.98 -6.73 -10.15
CA ALA A 170 -3.60 -6.26 -10.14
C ALA A 170 -2.60 -7.42 -10.06
N ALA A 171 -2.87 -8.41 -9.20
CA ALA A 171 -2.06 -9.62 -9.07
C ALA A 171 -2.08 -10.47 -10.36
N ALA A 172 -3.23 -10.59 -11.03
CA ALA A 172 -3.35 -11.32 -12.29
C ALA A 172 -2.60 -10.65 -13.45
N ILE A 173 -2.71 -9.32 -13.57
CA ILE A 173 -1.97 -8.56 -14.60
C ILE A 173 -0.47 -8.64 -14.33
N ALA A 174 -0.05 -8.47 -13.08
CA ALA A 174 1.34 -8.56 -12.70
C ALA A 174 1.92 -9.96 -12.95
N TRP A 175 1.15 -11.03 -12.70
CA TRP A 175 1.50 -12.40 -13.05
C TRP A 175 1.77 -12.54 -14.56
N LEU A 176 0.81 -12.14 -15.40
CA LEU A 176 0.93 -12.22 -16.86
C LEU A 176 2.17 -11.50 -17.41
N ILE A 177 2.57 -10.38 -16.79
CA ILE A 177 3.76 -9.61 -17.18
C ILE A 177 5.04 -10.25 -16.61
N ALA A 178 4.99 -10.82 -15.42
CA ALA A 178 6.17 -11.33 -14.74
C ALA A 178 6.64 -12.69 -15.28
N THR A 179 5.72 -13.52 -15.77
CA THR A 179 5.96 -14.91 -16.22
C THR A 179 6.02 -15.07 -17.74
N ARG A 180 5.99 -13.97 -18.48
CA ARG A 180 6.36 -13.89 -19.89
C ARG A 180 7.76 -13.29 -20.01
#